data_AF-A0A538C227-F1
#
_entry.id   AF-A0A538C227-F1
#
_cell.length_a   1.000
_cell.length_b   1.000
_cell.length_c   1.000
_cell.angle_alpha   90.00
_cell.angle_beta   90.00
_cell.angle_gamma   90.00
#
_symmetry.space_group_name_H-M   'P 1'
#
loop_
_entity.id
_entity.type
_entity.pdbx_description
1 polymer ?
#
loop_
_entity_poly.entity_id
_entity_poly.type
_entity_poly.pdbx_seq_one_letter_code
_entity_poly.pdbx_strand_id
1 'polypeptide(L)'
;MTGGTSATGTAAPVSGPAKPAPAIRTSPVTAHSANLAYTGPVYQRTASGEVIPYTPLAPTGSTNPSGGIAVGVAAETKPQLLVPGSRTRYVGGLAAAPMSAPPAVAEIVWGANQIIGLPYVFGGGHASFESLGYDCSGTVSYALHGARLLSIPEDSSEFMHWGSHGLGRWVTIFSNPGHAYVDVAGLRLDTSAADDPTRQQGPRWRPLRRNNGGYTIRHPLGY
;
A
#
# COMPACT_ATOMS: atom_id res chain seq x y z
N MET A 1 65.66 32.56 -39.41
CA MET A 1 64.63 31.54 -39.14
C MET A 1 64.83 31.03 -37.74
N THR A 2 63.86 31.28 -36.86
CA THR A 2 63.58 30.53 -35.62
C THR A 2 62.30 31.13 -35.07
N GLY A 3 61.17 30.47 -35.36
CA GLY A 3 59.85 30.82 -34.87
C GLY A 3 59.65 30.30 -33.45
N GLY A 4 58.94 31.08 -32.64
CA GLY A 4 58.41 30.67 -31.34
C GLY A 4 57.00 31.21 -31.20
N THR A 5 56.00 30.36 -31.45
CA THR A 5 54.59 30.64 -31.20
C THR A 5 54.24 30.10 -29.81
N SER A 6 53.91 30.99 -28.88
CA SER A 6 53.36 30.63 -27.57
C SER A 6 51.89 30.23 -27.71
N ALA A 7 51.57 29.00 -27.35
CA ALA A 7 50.20 28.51 -27.23
C ALA A 7 49.58 29.02 -25.92
N THR A 8 48.56 29.87 -26.02
CA THR A 8 47.65 30.21 -24.92
C THR A 8 46.76 29.02 -24.61
N GLY A 9 46.94 28.42 -23.43
CA GLY A 9 46.06 27.39 -22.90
C GLY A 9 44.71 27.98 -22.47
N THR A 10 43.63 27.50 -23.09
CA THR A 10 42.26 27.82 -22.70
C THR A 10 41.91 27.06 -21.42
N ALA A 11 41.73 27.78 -20.30
CA ALA A 11 41.24 27.20 -19.06
C ALA A 11 39.77 26.76 -19.22
N ALA A 12 39.47 25.52 -18.84
CA ALA A 12 38.12 24.98 -18.80
C ALA A 12 37.26 25.69 -17.72
N PRO A 13 35.95 25.88 -17.94
CA PRO A 13 35.09 26.49 -16.94
C PRO A 13 34.91 25.54 -15.75
N VAL A 14 35.34 25.99 -14.57
CA VAL A 14 35.02 25.37 -13.29
C VAL A 14 33.51 25.48 -13.05
N SER A 15 32.82 24.34 -13.04
CA SER A 15 31.41 24.22 -12.69
C SER A 15 31.21 24.59 -11.21
N GLY A 16 30.42 25.62 -10.95
CA GLY A 16 29.96 25.97 -9.61
C GLY A 16 29.11 24.86 -8.98
N PRO A 17 28.93 24.86 -7.64
CA PRO A 17 28.19 23.83 -6.95
C PRO A 17 26.76 23.73 -7.51
N ALA A 18 26.37 22.51 -7.88
CA ALA A 18 25.03 22.23 -8.39
C ALA A 18 23.97 22.70 -7.38
N LYS A 19 22.95 23.40 -7.88
CA LYS A 19 21.76 23.77 -7.11
C LYS A 19 21.23 22.51 -6.39
N PRO A 20 20.97 22.55 -5.07
CA PRO A 20 20.42 21.41 -4.37
C PRO A 20 19.17 20.94 -5.10
N ALA A 21 19.11 19.63 -5.39
CA ALA A 21 17.90 19.02 -5.93
C ALA A 21 16.72 19.41 -5.03
N PRO A 22 15.54 19.73 -5.60
CA PRO A 22 14.37 20.05 -4.79
C PRO A 22 14.13 18.93 -3.77
N ALA A 23 13.98 19.30 -2.50
CA ALA A 23 13.64 18.34 -1.45
C ALA A 23 12.40 17.55 -1.88
N ILE A 24 12.56 16.22 -2.04
CA ILE A 24 11.45 15.32 -2.34
C ILE A 24 10.45 15.47 -1.19
N ARG A 25 9.27 16.04 -1.48
CA ARG A 25 8.20 16.13 -0.48
C ARG A 25 7.64 14.72 -0.26
N THR A 26 8.12 14.04 0.78
CA THR A 26 7.80 12.65 1.17
C THR A 26 6.44 12.46 1.87
N SER A 27 5.54 13.45 1.80
CA SER A 27 4.21 13.33 2.41
C SER A 27 3.16 12.96 1.35
N PRO A 28 2.39 11.88 1.59
CA PRO A 28 1.60 11.70 2.81
C PRO A 28 2.02 10.55 3.75
N VAL A 29 3.25 10.00 3.66
CA VAL A 29 3.66 8.80 4.43
C VAL A 29 4.03 9.09 5.90
N THR A 30 4.16 10.34 6.35
CA THR A 30 4.63 10.65 7.73
C THR A 30 3.55 11.07 8.74
N ALA A 31 2.26 10.92 8.43
CA ALA A 31 1.22 11.33 9.37
C ALA A 31 0.85 10.22 10.34
N HIS A 32 1.46 10.26 11.53
CA HIS A 32 1.22 9.36 12.66
C HIS A 32 -0.17 9.56 13.34
N SER A 33 -1.25 9.67 12.57
CA SER A 33 -2.59 9.73 13.17
C SER A 33 -2.96 8.34 13.67
N ALA A 34 -2.94 8.15 14.99
CA ALA A 34 -3.46 6.96 15.66
C ALA A 34 -4.99 6.83 15.52
N ASN A 35 -5.69 7.91 15.14
CA ASN A 35 -7.12 7.92 14.90
C ASN A 35 -7.42 7.40 13.49
N LEU A 36 -7.89 6.14 13.42
CA LEU A 36 -8.48 5.56 12.21
C LEU A 36 -9.84 6.18 11.87
N ALA A 37 -10.52 6.80 12.83
CA ALA A 37 -11.87 7.32 12.64
C ALA A 37 -11.87 8.48 11.64
N TYR A 38 -12.38 8.22 10.45
CA TYR A 38 -12.66 9.23 9.42
C TYR A 38 -14.16 9.51 9.40
N THR A 39 -14.53 10.78 9.53
CA THR A 39 -15.93 11.24 9.55
C THR A 39 -16.30 12.12 8.35
N GLY A 40 -15.38 12.27 7.39
CA GLY A 40 -15.62 13.03 6.18
C GLY A 40 -16.42 12.25 5.14
N PRO A 41 -16.70 12.85 3.97
CA PRO A 41 -17.42 12.17 2.90
C PRO A 41 -16.62 10.98 2.37
N VAL A 42 -17.31 9.87 2.12
CA VAL A 42 -16.80 8.68 1.45
C VAL A 42 -17.61 8.48 0.18
N TYR A 43 -16.94 8.05 -0.88
CA TYR A 43 -17.54 7.74 -2.17
C TYR A 43 -17.23 6.29 -2.54
N GLN A 44 -17.99 5.75 -3.48
CA GLN A 44 -17.74 4.44 -4.06
C GLN A 44 -17.66 4.58 -5.59
N ARG A 45 -16.67 3.91 -6.17
CA ARG A 45 -16.60 3.69 -7.61
C ARG A 45 -17.45 2.46 -7.96
N THR A 46 -18.45 2.64 -8.83
CA THR A 46 -19.32 1.56 -9.30
C THR A 46 -18.60 0.72 -10.37
N ALA A 47 -19.20 -0.42 -10.74
CA ALA A 47 -18.67 -1.26 -11.83
C ALA A 47 -18.64 -0.52 -13.19
N SER A 48 -19.54 0.44 -13.42
CA SER A 48 -19.52 1.31 -14.60
C SER A 48 -18.47 2.43 -14.52
N GLY A 49 -17.78 2.57 -13.39
CA GLY A 49 -16.76 3.58 -13.14
C GLY A 49 -17.29 4.92 -12.63
N GLU A 50 -18.59 5.02 -12.35
CA GLU A 50 -19.20 6.21 -11.76
C GLU A 50 -18.80 6.35 -10.29
N VAL A 51 -18.59 7.59 -9.82
CA VAL A 51 -18.26 7.89 -8.42
C VAL A 51 -19.48 8.48 -7.73
N ILE A 52 -20.08 7.72 -6.81
CA ILE A 52 -21.29 8.11 -6.07
C ILE A 52 -21.01 8.21 -4.57
N PRO A 53 -21.78 9.00 -3.80
CA PRO A 53 -21.68 8.98 -2.34
C PRO A 53 -21.85 7.56 -1.80
N TYR A 54 -20.95 7.15 -0.90
CA TYR A 54 -21.02 5.83 -0.27
C TYR A 54 -21.96 5.88 0.92
N THR A 55 -22.95 5.00 0.91
CA THR A 55 -23.84 4.75 2.03
C THR A 55 -23.59 3.32 2.49
N PRO A 56 -23.10 3.08 3.72
CA PRO A 56 -22.95 1.72 4.23
C PRO A 56 -24.30 1.01 4.16
N LEU A 57 -24.32 -0.20 3.58
CA LEU A 57 -25.47 -1.07 3.71
C LEU A 57 -25.70 -1.32 5.20
N ALA A 58 -26.93 -1.16 5.67
CA ALA A 58 -27.27 -1.53 7.04
C ALA A 58 -26.87 -2.99 7.28
N PRO A 59 -26.33 -3.37 8.45
CA PRO A 59 -26.09 -4.76 8.76
C PRO A 59 -27.42 -5.49 8.62
N THR A 60 -27.55 -6.38 7.64
CA THR A 60 -28.66 -7.31 7.59
C THR A 60 -28.53 -8.17 8.85
N GLY A 61 -29.42 -7.93 9.81
CA GLY A 61 -29.48 -8.72 11.04
C GLY A 61 -29.52 -10.20 10.66
N SER A 62 -28.49 -10.95 11.07
CA SER A 62 -28.45 -12.39 10.89
C SER A 62 -29.50 -13.02 11.80
N THR A 63 -30.64 -13.38 11.22
CA THR A 63 -31.55 -14.40 11.76
C THR A 63 -32.16 -15.19 10.61
N ASN A 64 -31.60 -16.35 10.28
CA ASN A 64 -32.24 -17.62 10.68
C ASN A 64 -31.46 -18.89 10.25
N PRO A 65 -31.62 -19.98 11.03
CA PRO A 65 -30.94 -21.25 10.83
C PRO A 65 -31.73 -22.13 9.85
N SER A 66 -31.10 -22.65 8.80
CA SER A 66 -31.46 -23.95 8.19
C SER A 66 -30.44 -24.33 7.14
N GLY A 67 -30.07 -25.61 7.17
CA GLY A 67 -28.97 -26.19 6.43
C GLY A 67 -29.13 -26.11 4.90
N GLY A 68 -28.01 -25.84 4.26
CA GLY A 68 -27.82 -25.87 2.83
C GLY A 68 -26.50 -25.18 2.51
N ILE A 69 -25.45 -25.95 2.20
CA ILE A 69 -24.20 -25.39 1.65
C ILE A 69 -24.56 -24.87 0.26
N ALA A 70 -24.84 -23.57 0.16
CA ALA A 70 -24.84 -22.88 -1.11
C ALA A 70 -23.40 -22.77 -1.59
N VAL A 71 -23.00 -23.71 -2.45
CA VAL A 71 -21.81 -23.61 -3.27
C VAL A 71 -22.01 -22.43 -4.22
N GLY A 72 -21.14 -21.41 -4.12
CA GLY A 72 -20.93 -20.44 -5.21
C GLY A 72 -21.80 -19.18 -5.24
N VAL A 73 -22.15 -18.59 -4.10
CA VAL A 73 -22.39 -17.13 -4.11
C VAL A 73 -21.02 -16.46 -4.13
N ALA A 74 -20.73 -15.69 -5.19
CA ALA A 74 -19.56 -14.83 -5.23
C ALA A 74 -19.48 -14.10 -3.88
N ALA A 75 -18.37 -14.27 -3.14
CA ALA A 75 -18.12 -13.40 -2.01
C ALA A 75 -18.28 -11.97 -2.53
N GLU A 76 -19.24 -11.24 -1.98
CA GLU A 76 -19.60 -9.91 -2.47
C GLU A 76 -18.32 -9.09 -2.57
N THR A 77 -17.94 -8.72 -3.80
CA THR A 77 -16.70 -7.99 -4.04
C THR A 77 -16.77 -6.71 -3.21
N LYS A 78 -15.82 -6.52 -2.31
CA LYS A 78 -15.86 -5.38 -1.39
C LYS A 78 -15.82 -4.07 -2.19
N PRO A 79 -16.51 -3.03 -1.73
CA PRO A 79 -16.68 -1.80 -2.49
C PRO A 79 -15.35 -1.10 -2.76
N GLN A 80 -15.24 -0.48 -3.94
CA GLN A 80 -14.12 0.39 -4.32
C GLN A 80 -14.31 1.78 -3.70
N LEU A 81 -13.91 1.92 -2.44
CA LEU A 81 -14.10 3.16 -1.68
C LEU A 81 -13.08 4.24 -2.03
N LEU A 82 -13.52 5.49 -2.03
CA LEU A 82 -12.75 6.69 -2.35
C LEU A 82 -12.99 7.79 -1.31
N VAL A 83 -11.97 8.62 -1.07
CA VAL A 83 -12.03 9.79 -0.20
C VAL A 83 -11.31 10.99 -0.82
N PRO A 84 -11.78 12.23 -0.60
CA PRO A 84 -11.05 13.42 -1.04
C PRO A 84 -9.65 13.53 -0.42
N GLY A 85 -8.76 14.22 -1.13
CA GLY A 85 -7.40 14.50 -0.67
C GLY A 85 -6.39 13.41 -1.01
N SER A 86 -5.29 13.37 -0.26
CA SER A 86 -4.09 12.58 -0.57
C SER A 86 -3.78 11.48 0.43
N ARG A 87 -4.71 11.15 1.34
CA ARG A 87 -4.52 10.10 2.35
C ARG A 87 -5.57 9.02 2.25
N THR A 88 -5.13 7.77 2.33
CA THR A 88 -6.03 6.63 2.52
C THR A 88 -6.71 6.76 3.87
N ARG A 89 -8.00 6.45 3.95
CA ARG A 89 -8.78 6.54 5.19
C ARG A 89 -9.39 5.20 5.54
N TYR A 90 -9.37 4.87 6.82
CA TYR A 90 -10.06 3.70 7.32
C TYR A 90 -11.56 3.98 7.43
N VAL A 91 -12.39 3.11 6.87
CA VAL A 91 -13.84 3.23 6.80
C VAL A 91 -14.43 1.84 7.08
N GLY A 92 -14.96 1.64 8.29
CA GLY A 92 -15.72 0.43 8.63
C GLY A 92 -14.98 -0.89 8.44
N GLY A 93 -13.67 -0.95 8.69
CA GLY A 93 -12.86 -2.17 8.48
C GLY A 93 -12.10 -2.17 7.15
N LEU A 94 -12.52 -1.36 6.19
CA LEU A 94 -11.88 -1.22 4.88
C LEU A 94 -11.07 0.05 4.80
N ALA A 95 -10.30 0.18 3.72
CA ALA A 95 -9.66 1.42 3.34
C ALA A 95 -10.37 2.08 2.15
N ALA A 96 -10.48 3.39 2.19
CA ALA A 96 -10.90 4.23 1.09
C ALA A 96 -9.69 4.94 0.49
N ALA A 97 -9.51 4.78 -0.83
CA ALA A 97 -8.36 5.30 -1.55
C ALA A 97 -8.46 6.83 -1.73
N PRO A 98 -7.34 7.57 -1.68
CA PRO A 98 -7.35 9.01 -1.91
C PRO A 98 -7.57 9.34 -3.39
N MET A 99 -8.52 10.22 -3.68
CA MET A 99 -8.84 10.65 -5.04
C MET A 99 -7.70 11.39 -5.76
N SER A 100 -6.75 11.98 -5.02
CA SER A 100 -5.58 12.64 -5.62
C SER A 100 -4.39 11.70 -5.88
N ALA A 101 -4.52 10.42 -5.52
CA ALA A 101 -3.48 9.42 -5.74
C ALA A 101 -3.48 8.93 -7.19
N PRO A 102 -2.33 8.46 -7.70
CA PRO A 102 -2.27 7.71 -8.94
C PRO A 102 -3.22 6.51 -8.91
N PRO A 103 -3.80 6.09 -10.05
CA PRO A 103 -4.75 4.97 -10.12
C PRO A 103 -4.22 3.69 -9.46
N ALA A 104 -2.94 3.35 -9.64
CA ALA A 104 -2.33 2.17 -9.04
C ALA A 104 -2.43 2.15 -7.51
N VAL A 105 -2.37 3.30 -6.83
CA VAL A 105 -2.53 3.39 -5.37
C VAL A 105 -3.95 3.00 -4.95
N ALA A 106 -4.95 3.40 -5.73
CA ALA A 106 -6.34 3.00 -5.49
C ALA A 106 -6.54 1.51 -5.72
N GLU A 107 -5.93 0.94 -6.77
CA GLU A 107 -5.98 -0.49 -7.04
C GLU A 107 -5.30 -1.33 -5.95
N ILE A 108 -4.19 -0.86 -5.36
CA ILE A 108 -3.56 -1.53 -4.19
C ILE A 108 -4.56 -1.57 -3.03
N VAL A 109 -5.20 -0.43 -2.74
CA VAL A 109 -6.17 -0.31 -1.64
C VAL A 109 -7.37 -1.23 -1.86
N TRP A 110 -7.95 -1.22 -3.06
CA TRP A 110 -9.13 -2.02 -3.38
C TRP A 110 -8.83 -3.52 -3.50
N GLY A 111 -7.67 -3.88 -4.03
CA GLY A 111 -7.17 -5.25 -4.03
C GLY A 111 -6.99 -5.76 -2.61
N ALA A 112 -6.21 -5.05 -1.79
CA ALA A 112 -6.02 -5.41 -0.38
C ALA A 112 -7.33 -5.53 0.40
N ASN A 113 -8.30 -4.64 0.15
CA ASN A 113 -9.62 -4.72 0.78
C ASN A 113 -10.26 -6.11 0.64
N GLN A 114 -10.09 -6.80 -0.51
CA GLN A 114 -10.70 -8.11 -0.77
C GLN A 114 -10.31 -9.15 0.29
N ILE A 115 -9.07 -9.13 0.77
CA ILE A 115 -8.55 -10.12 1.74
C ILE A 115 -8.68 -9.68 3.21
N ILE A 116 -9.17 -8.47 3.47
CA ILE A 116 -9.35 -7.99 4.85
C ILE A 116 -10.30 -8.89 5.64
N GLY A 117 -9.87 -9.31 6.82
CA GLY A 117 -10.66 -10.17 7.71
C GLY A 117 -10.48 -11.67 7.47
N LEU A 118 -9.74 -12.07 6.44
CA LEU A 118 -9.29 -13.46 6.30
C LEU A 118 -8.28 -13.82 7.41
N PRO A 119 -8.12 -15.12 7.74
CA PRO A 119 -7.17 -15.53 8.75
C PRO A 119 -5.71 -15.35 8.30
N TYR A 120 -4.82 -15.23 9.28
CA TYR A 120 -3.39 -15.44 9.05
C TYR A 120 -3.12 -16.94 8.83
N VAL A 121 -2.43 -17.27 7.75
CA VAL A 121 -1.98 -18.65 7.47
C VAL A 121 -0.53 -18.56 7.02
N PHE A 122 0.38 -19.23 7.72
CA PHE A 122 1.80 -19.27 7.36
C PHE A 122 1.99 -19.86 5.96
N GLY A 123 2.68 -19.16 5.06
CA GLY A 123 2.83 -19.53 3.64
C GLY A 123 1.60 -19.21 2.79
N GLY A 124 0.54 -18.63 3.36
CA GLY A 124 -0.69 -18.30 2.66
C GLY A 124 -0.46 -17.20 1.61
N GLY A 125 -0.88 -17.47 0.36
CA GLY A 125 -0.71 -16.55 -0.76
C GLY A 125 0.60 -16.71 -1.57
N HIS A 126 1.44 -17.69 -1.25
CA HIS A 126 2.72 -17.92 -1.96
C HIS A 126 2.63 -18.89 -3.14
N ALA A 127 1.78 -19.92 -3.07
CA ALA A 127 1.58 -20.85 -4.19
C ALA A 127 0.74 -20.23 -5.32
N SER A 128 -0.18 -19.34 -4.95
CA SER A 128 -1.02 -18.54 -5.85
C SER A 128 -1.55 -17.31 -5.11
N PHE A 129 -2.03 -16.31 -5.84
CA PHE A 129 -2.70 -15.17 -5.23
C PHE A 129 -4.06 -15.54 -4.62
N GLU A 130 -4.66 -16.68 -4.94
CA GLU A 130 -5.92 -17.12 -4.33
C GLU A 130 -5.66 -18.08 -3.17
N SER A 131 -5.92 -17.63 -1.94
CA SER A 131 -5.72 -18.44 -0.74
C SER A 131 -6.83 -18.28 0.30
N LEU A 132 -7.00 -19.30 1.15
CA LEU A 132 -7.95 -19.30 2.27
C LEU A 132 -7.51 -18.38 3.42
N GLY A 133 -6.25 -17.96 3.43
CA GLY A 133 -5.67 -17.01 4.37
C GLY A 133 -4.30 -16.57 3.87
N TYR A 134 -3.76 -15.51 4.45
CA TYR A 134 -2.52 -14.90 3.95
C TYR A 134 -1.55 -14.66 5.10
N ASP A 135 -0.27 -14.91 4.86
CA ASP A 135 0.77 -14.46 5.78
C ASP A 135 1.16 -12.99 5.51
N CYS A 136 2.24 -12.54 6.15
CA CYS A 136 2.70 -11.16 6.04
C CYS A 136 3.07 -10.76 4.59
N SER A 137 3.96 -11.50 3.95
CA SER A 137 4.42 -11.23 2.58
C SER A 137 3.37 -11.58 1.53
N GLY A 138 2.60 -12.65 1.72
CA GLY A 138 1.46 -12.99 0.87
C GLY A 138 0.40 -11.90 0.85
N THR A 139 0.17 -11.21 1.97
CA THR A 139 -0.74 -10.05 2.05
C THR A 139 -0.22 -8.87 1.21
N VAL A 140 1.06 -8.52 1.33
CA VAL A 140 1.67 -7.43 0.54
C VAL A 140 1.66 -7.79 -0.94
N SER A 141 2.03 -9.03 -1.28
CA SER A 141 2.01 -9.57 -2.63
C SER A 141 0.62 -9.48 -3.27
N TYR A 142 -0.43 -9.88 -2.57
CA TYR A 142 -1.82 -9.79 -3.06
C TYR A 142 -2.23 -8.35 -3.36
N ALA A 143 -1.89 -7.42 -2.47
CA ALA A 143 -2.22 -6.00 -2.64
C ALA A 143 -1.53 -5.41 -3.89
N LEU A 144 -0.23 -5.68 -4.08
CA LEU A 144 0.53 -5.22 -5.24
C LEU A 144 0.06 -5.89 -6.54
N HIS A 145 -0.35 -7.15 -6.48
CA HIS A 145 -0.94 -7.86 -7.61
C HIS A 145 -2.25 -7.24 -8.07
N GLY A 146 -3.11 -6.80 -7.14
CA GLY A 146 -4.34 -6.07 -7.46
C GLY A 146 -4.10 -4.81 -8.31
N ALA A 147 -2.93 -4.17 -8.14
CA ALA A 147 -2.50 -3.02 -8.94
C ALA A 147 -1.63 -3.37 -10.15
N ARG A 148 -1.48 -4.66 -10.47
CA ARG A 148 -0.61 -5.17 -11.55
C ARG A 148 0.86 -4.74 -11.42
N LEU A 149 1.30 -4.46 -10.19
CA LEU A 149 2.68 -4.12 -9.89
C LEU A 149 3.53 -5.37 -9.60
N LEU A 150 2.87 -6.50 -9.34
CA LEU A 150 3.51 -7.76 -9.03
C LEU A 150 2.80 -8.93 -9.71
N SER A 151 3.56 -9.75 -10.44
CA SER A 151 3.04 -10.89 -11.21
C SER A 151 3.22 -12.24 -10.52
N ILE A 152 4.14 -12.34 -9.56
CA ILE A 152 4.46 -13.55 -8.81
C ILE A 152 4.54 -13.16 -7.33
N PRO A 153 3.97 -13.93 -6.39
CA PRO A 153 4.11 -13.63 -4.97
C PRO A 153 5.57 -13.63 -4.53
N GLU A 154 5.98 -12.60 -3.80
CA GLU A 154 7.31 -12.47 -3.19
C GLU A 154 7.21 -12.78 -1.70
N ASP A 155 8.20 -13.47 -1.14
CA ASP A 155 8.42 -13.60 0.30
C ASP A 155 9.06 -12.35 0.93
N SER A 156 9.10 -12.34 2.26
CA SER A 156 9.61 -11.20 3.01
C SER A 156 11.09 -10.91 2.75
N SER A 157 11.91 -11.93 2.47
CA SER A 157 13.31 -11.74 2.11
C SER A 157 13.44 -11.20 0.68
N GLU A 158 12.66 -11.72 -0.26
CA GLU A 158 12.64 -11.23 -1.64
C GLU A 158 12.20 -9.76 -1.71
N PHE A 159 11.19 -9.37 -0.93
CA PHE A 159 10.77 -7.98 -0.82
C PHE A 159 11.86 -7.03 -0.30
N MET A 160 12.89 -7.50 0.39
CA MET A 160 14.04 -6.64 0.79
C MET A 160 14.84 -6.16 -0.44
N HIS A 161 14.78 -6.91 -1.54
CA HIS A 161 15.52 -6.66 -2.77
C HIS A 161 14.64 -6.14 -3.92
N TRP A 162 13.32 -6.17 -3.75
CA TRP A 162 12.33 -5.78 -4.76
C TRP A 162 12.13 -4.26 -4.89
N GLY A 163 11.77 -3.79 -6.09
CA GLY A 163 11.43 -2.37 -6.34
C GLY A 163 12.61 -1.40 -6.14
N SER A 164 12.33 -0.15 -5.80
CA SER A 164 13.35 0.86 -5.47
C SER A 164 13.63 0.96 -3.97
N HIS A 165 14.83 1.42 -3.61
CA HIS A 165 15.25 1.63 -2.22
C HIS A 165 14.61 2.87 -1.60
N GLY A 166 14.30 2.80 -0.31
CA GLY A 166 13.84 3.93 0.49
C GLY A 166 12.32 4.14 0.47
N LEU A 167 11.88 5.23 1.09
CA LEU A 167 10.47 5.59 1.19
C LEU A 167 9.91 5.94 -0.19
N GLY A 168 8.77 5.35 -0.53
CA GLY A 168 7.98 5.78 -1.69
C GLY A 168 7.09 6.97 -1.34
N ARG A 169 6.56 7.64 -2.36
CA ARG A 169 5.72 8.84 -2.17
C ARG A 169 4.31 8.48 -1.67
N TRP A 170 3.81 7.35 -2.11
CA TRP A 170 2.49 6.80 -1.82
C TRP A 170 2.58 5.43 -1.20
N VAL A 171 3.49 4.58 -1.67
CA VAL A 171 3.57 3.19 -1.23
C VAL A 171 4.94 2.94 -0.62
N THR A 172 5.00 2.41 0.58
CA THR A 172 6.28 2.03 1.21
C THR A 172 6.15 0.65 1.82
N ILE A 173 6.99 -0.27 1.35
CA ILE A 173 7.11 -1.63 1.86
C ILE A 173 8.21 -1.65 2.90
N PHE A 174 7.92 -2.27 4.04
CA PHE A 174 8.87 -2.52 5.10
C PHE A 174 9.04 -4.03 5.19
N SER A 175 10.25 -4.52 4.93
CA SER A 175 10.52 -5.96 4.91
C SER A 175 11.81 -6.34 5.63
N ASN A 176 11.80 -7.47 6.31
CA ASN A 176 12.97 -8.17 6.85
C ASN A 176 12.73 -9.69 6.80
N PRO A 177 13.71 -10.55 7.14
CA PRO A 177 13.55 -12.00 6.98
C PRO A 177 12.40 -12.64 7.78
N GLY A 178 11.78 -11.91 8.71
CA GLY A 178 10.70 -12.42 9.56
C GLY A 178 9.34 -11.78 9.33
N HIS A 179 9.24 -10.65 8.60
CA HIS A 179 7.98 -9.94 8.43
C HIS A 179 8.02 -8.94 7.26
N ALA A 180 6.89 -8.81 6.57
CA ALA A 180 6.65 -7.77 5.57
C ALA A 180 5.30 -7.08 5.80
N TYR A 181 5.25 -5.76 5.62
CA TYR A 181 4.01 -4.98 5.57
C TYR A 181 4.16 -3.77 4.66
N VAL A 182 3.05 -3.09 4.34
CA VAL A 182 3.06 -1.95 3.41
C VAL A 182 2.22 -0.79 3.93
N ASP A 183 2.78 0.41 3.84
CA ASP A 183 2.06 1.67 4.04
C ASP A 183 1.58 2.18 2.67
N VAL A 184 0.28 2.46 2.54
CA VAL A 184 -0.37 2.93 1.31
C VAL A 184 -1.09 4.24 1.57
N ALA A 185 -0.51 5.34 1.10
CA ALA A 185 -0.91 6.73 1.28
C ALA A 185 -1.23 7.09 2.75
N GLY A 186 -0.39 6.61 3.67
CA GLY A 186 -0.49 6.91 5.10
C GLY A 186 -1.41 5.99 5.91
N LEU A 187 -1.79 4.82 5.37
CA LEU A 187 -2.47 3.76 6.11
C LEU A 187 -1.72 2.44 5.93
N ARG A 188 -1.55 1.69 7.01
CA ARG A 188 -0.77 0.44 7.01
C ARG A 188 -1.66 -0.75 6.71
N LEU A 189 -1.24 -1.60 5.78
CA LEU A 189 -1.75 -2.97 5.59
C LEU A 189 -0.76 -3.95 6.22
N ASP A 190 -1.19 -4.70 7.23
CA ASP A 190 -0.32 -5.57 8.02
C ASP A 190 -1.11 -6.73 8.65
N THR A 191 -0.48 -7.89 8.77
CA THR A 191 -1.03 -9.07 9.44
C THR A 191 -0.70 -9.12 10.93
N SER A 192 0.37 -8.45 11.34
CA SER A 192 0.76 -8.29 12.74
C SER A 192 -0.12 -7.28 13.45
N ALA A 193 -0.47 -7.58 14.71
CA ALA A 193 -1.21 -6.65 15.56
C ALA A 193 -0.31 -5.62 16.26
N ALA A 194 0.97 -5.52 15.90
CA ALA A 194 1.88 -4.52 16.45
C ALA A 194 1.31 -3.11 16.30
N ASP A 195 1.36 -2.32 17.37
CA ASP A 195 0.81 -0.95 17.44
C ASP A 195 -0.71 -0.83 17.14
N ASP A 196 -1.45 -1.94 17.13
CA ASP A 196 -2.91 -1.97 16.93
C ASP A 196 -3.64 -2.38 18.24
N PRO A 197 -4.51 -1.52 18.80
CA PRO A 197 -5.23 -1.80 20.04
C PRO A 197 -6.20 -2.98 19.94
N THR A 198 -6.64 -3.37 18.74
CA THR A 198 -7.61 -4.47 18.53
C THR A 198 -7.00 -5.85 18.77
N ARG A 199 -5.66 -5.97 18.70
CA ARG A 199 -4.90 -7.23 18.82
C ARG A 199 -5.30 -8.35 17.85
N GLN A 200 -6.05 -8.04 16.80
CA GLN A 200 -6.51 -9.04 15.84
C GLN A 200 -5.39 -9.40 14.84
N GLN A 201 -5.30 -10.67 14.45
CA GLN A 201 -4.34 -11.18 13.47
C GLN A 201 -4.95 -11.29 12.07
N GLY A 202 -4.10 -11.46 11.06
CA GLY A 202 -4.48 -11.59 9.65
C GLY A 202 -4.58 -10.23 8.94
N PRO A 203 -4.83 -10.23 7.61
CA PRO A 203 -4.80 -9.02 6.79
C PRO A 203 -5.78 -7.96 7.30
N ARG A 204 -5.26 -6.80 7.67
CA ARG A 204 -6.02 -5.67 8.23
C ARG A 204 -5.38 -4.35 7.85
N TRP A 205 -6.22 -3.33 7.72
CA TRP A 205 -5.80 -1.93 7.73
C TRP A 205 -5.63 -1.43 9.16
N ARG A 206 -4.51 -0.76 9.42
CA ARG A 206 -4.07 -0.37 10.76
C ARG A 206 -3.46 1.03 10.74
N PRO A 207 -3.32 1.68 11.91
CA PRO A 207 -2.49 2.88 12.03
C PRO A 207 -1.05 2.57 11.63
N LEU A 208 -0.33 3.61 11.20
CA LEU A 208 1.10 3.52 10.94
C LEU A 208 1.85 3.10 12.21
N ARG A 209 2.92 2.33 12.02
CA ARG A 209 3.82 1.97 13.12
C ARG A 209 4.58 3.19 13.61
N ARG A 210 4.97 3.15 14.89
CA ARG A 210 5.81 4.20 15.51
C ARG A 210 7.30 3.96 15.27
N ASN A 211 7.70 2.69 15.10
CA ASN A 211 9.08 2.29 14.91
C ASN A 211 9.19 1.20 13.83
N ASN A 212 10.05 1.46 12.84
CA ASN A 212 10.33 0.59 11.72
C ASN A 212 11.80 0.14 11.69
N GLY A 213 12.53 0.28 12.80
CA GLY A 213 13.91 -0.19 12.92
C GLY A 213 14.02 -1.68 12.61
N GLY A 214 15.09 -2.06 11.88
CA GLY A 214 15.33 -3.44 11.46
C GLY A 214 14.56 -3.87 10.20
N TYR A 215 13.82 -2.97 9.54
CA TYR A 215 13.22 -3.23 8.23
C TYR A 215 14.04 -2.58 7.11
N THR A 216 14.22 -3.33 6.03
CA THR A 216 14.60 -2.78 4.73
C THR A 216 13.39 -2.07 4.15
N ILE A 217 13.60 -0.84 3.69
CA ILE A 217 12.54 0.02 3.17
C ILE A 217 12.61 0.02 1.65
N ARG A 218 11.52 -0.36 1.00
CA ARG A 218 11.39 -0.44 -0.45
C ARG A 218 10.09 0.21 -0.93
N HIS A 219 9.97 0.46 -2.22
CA HIS A 219 8.72 0.90 -2.84
C HIS A 219 8.61 0.46 -4.31
N PRO A 220 7.38 0.34 -4.86
CA PRO A 220 7.17 0.12 -6.29
C PRO A 220 7.73 1.27 -7.12
N LEU A 221 8.28 0.98 -8.30
CA LEU A 221 8.84 2.02 -9.17
C LEU A 221 7.77 3.07 -9.54
N GLY A 222 8.07 4.34 -9.27
CA GLY A 222 7.20 5.47 -9.60
C GLY A 222 6.11 5.78 -8.56
N TYR A 223 6.08 5.09 -7.41
CA TYR A 223 5.05 5.27 -6.38
C TYR A 223 5.59 5.56 -5.00
#